data_AF-F4RHG4-F1
#
_entry.id   AF-F4RHG4-F1
#
_cell.length_a   1.000
_cell.length_b   1.000
_cell.length_c   1.000
_cell.angle_alpha   90.00
_cell.angle_beta   90.00
_cell.angle_gamma   90.00
#
_symmetry.space_group_name_H-M   'P 1'
#
loop_
_entity.id
_entity.type
_entity.pdbx_description
1 polymer ?
#
loop_
_entity_poly.entity_id
_entity_poly.type
_entity_poly.pdbx_seq_one_letter_code
_entity_poly.pdbx_strand_id
1 'polypeptide(L)'
;MDILDPFLYEIALNHPGKPWSSCKSTRDDIIAFVSQRSCEEELRRLGRKVRQLMLWALDYQGRIDAARPNLANDVRAAEWNSIYTGLTKTACRPWRQWNCGLLDALKSTLKYVHQSADFDRILVVQWPEMVVRTNCTWADIQPVPIFWEPDSGDEEEFPQMEEEIENELDRDFFGLLIS
;
A
#
# COMPACT_ATOMS: atom_id res chain seq x y z
N MET A 1 -11.56 2.96 15.05
CA MET A 1 -12.12 2.45 16.31
C MET A 1 -11.19 1.35 16.75
N ASP A 2 -10.67 1.43 17.97
CA ASP A 2 -9.79 0.39 18.49
C ASP A 2 -10.65 -0.83 18.86
N ILE A 3 -10.26 -2.03 18.43
CA ILE A 3 -10.97 -3.28 18.81
C ILE A 3 -10.87 -3.51 20.33
N LEU A 4 -9.98 -2.77 20.99
CA LEU A 4 -9.76 -2.72 22.42
C LEU A 4 -10.43 -1.52 23.10
N ASP A 5 -11.54 -0.99 22.56
CA ASP A 5 -12.32 0.04 23.27
C ASP A 5 -12.72 -0.48 24.67
N PRO A 6 -12.24 0.14 25.77
CA PRO A 6 -12.50 -0.32 27.13
C PRO A 6 -13.99 -0.36 27.48
N PHE A 7 -14.83 0.41 26.78
CA PHE A 7 -16.27 0.42 26.95
C PHE A 7 -16.95 -0.88 26.47
N LEU A 8 -16.26 -1.68 25.65
CA LEU A 8 -16.81 -2.89 25.02
C LEU A 8 -16.25 -4.19 25.62
N TYR A 9 -15.42 -4.09 26.67
CA TYR A 9 -14.95 -5.25 27.43
C TYR A 9 -16.08 -5.87 28.27
N GLU A 10 -15.97 -7.16 28.58
CA GLU A 10 -16.90 -7.91 29.46
C GLU A 10 -17.24 -7.15 30.75
N ILE A 11 -16.29 -6.35 31.27
CA ILE A 11 -16.45 -5.55 32.49
C ILE A 11 -17.50 -4.44 32.34
N ALA A 12 -17.57 -3.77 31.18
CA ALA A 12 -18.54 -2.71 30.90
C ALA A 12 -19.93 -3.26 30.51
N LEU A 13 -20.01 -4.48 29.98
CA LEU A 13 -21.29 -5.16 29.72
C LEU A 13 -21.94 -5.75 30.99
N ASN A 14 -21.17 -5.89 32.07
CA ASN A 14 -21.61 -6.43 33.36
C ASN A 14 -22.00 -5.36 34.39
N HIS A 15 -22.51 -4.19 33.96
CA HIS A 15 -22.93 -3.14 34.89
C HIS A 15 -24.19 -3.53 35.69
N PRO A 16 -24.11 -3.70 37.02
CA PRO A 16 -25.18 -4.32 37.83
C PRO A 16 -26.48 -3.50 37.95
N GLY A 17 -26.55 -2.29 37.36
CA GLY A 17 -27.73 -1.42 37.37
C GLY A 17 -28.38 -1.19 36.01
N LYS A 18 -27.97 -1.92 34.96
CA LYS A 18 -28.46 -1.71 33.60
C LYS A 18 -29.36 -2.86 33.13
N PRO A 19 -30.47 -2.59 32.42
CA PRO A 19 -31.42 -3.64 32.02
C PRO A 19 -30.84 -4.66 31.04
N TRP A 20 -29.80 -4.29 30.28
CA TRP A 20 -29.10 -5.21 29.37
C TRP A 20 -28.09 -6.14 30.07
N SER A 21 -27.69 -5.84 31.32
CA SER A 21 -26.70 -6.66 32.03
C SER A 21 -27.34 -7.87 32.72
N SER A 22 -28.63 -7.84 33.04
CA SER A 22 -29.34 -8.96 33.67
C SER A 22 -29.82 -10.01 32.67
N CYS A 23 -29.98 -9.64 31.39
CA CYS A 23 -30.41 -10.53 30.32
C CYS A 23 -29.21 -11.01 29.47
N LYS A 24 -28.89 -12.30 29.57
CA LYS A 24 -27.80 -12.90 28.78
C LYS A 24 -28.00 -12.72 27.26
N SER A 25 -29.20 -13.00 26.76
CA SER A 25 -29.52 -12.86 25.33
C SER A 25 -29.25 -11.44 24.83
N THR A 26 -29.71 -10.42 25.55
CA THR A 26 -29.48 -9.02 25.17
C THR A 26 -28.00 -8.67 25.16
N ARG A 27 -27.23 -9.19 26.11
CA ARG A 27 -25.77 -8.99 26.15
C ARG A 27 -25.08 -9.65 24.97
N ASP A 28 -25.44 -10.90 24.66
CA ASP A 28 -24.88 -11.65 23.54
C ASP A 28 -25.19 -10.93 22.21
N ASP A 29 -26.41 -10.40 22.06
CA ASP A 29 -26.81 -9.60 20.89
C ASP A 29 -26.01 -8.30 20.76
N ILE A 30 -25.76 -7.59 21.87
CA ILE A 30 -24.93 -6.37 21.87
C ILE A 30 -23.50 -6.70 21.45
N ILE A 31 -22.91 -7.77 21.98
CA ILE A 31 -21.56 -8.21 21.63
C ILE A 31 -21.50 -8.56 20.13
N ALA A 32 -22.47 -9.32 19.63
CA ALA A 32 -22.55 -9.69 18.22
C ALA A 32 -22.66 -8.46 17.30
N PHE A 33 -23.53 -7.51 17.64
CA PHE A 33 -23.70 -6.27 16.88
C PHE A 33 -22.42 -5.42 16.84
N VAL A 34 -21.76 -5.27 17.99
CA VAL A 34 -20.50 -4.53 18.10
C VAL A 34 -19.41 -5.21 17.30
N SER A 35 -19.26 -6.53 17.43
CA SER A 35 -18.29 -7.32 16.68
C SER A 35 -18.51 -7.15 15.17
N GLN A 36 -19.76 -7.27 14.70
CA GLN A 36 -20.10 -7.04 13.31
C GLN A 36 -19.69 -5.64 12.85
N ARG A 37 -20.09 -4.59 13.57
CA ARG A 37 -19.76 -3.20 13.23
C ARG A 37 -18.24 -2.97 13.17
N SER A 38 -17.49 -3.51 14.11
CA SER A 38 -16.02 -3.40 14.15
C SER A 38 -15.37 -4.12 12.98
N CYS A 39 -15.80 -5.34 12.68
CA CYS A 39 -15.35 -6.08 11.49
C CYS A 39 -15.64 -5.31 10.20
N GLU A 40 -16.82 -4.69 10.09
CA GLU A 40 -17.14 -3.86 8.93
C GLU A 40 -16.20 -2.65 8.81
N GLU A 41 -15.86 -1.96 9.91
CA GLU A 41 -14.92 -0.83 9.86
C GLU A 41 -13.52 -1.27 9.45
N GLU A 42 -13.04 -2.43 9.94
CA GLU A 42 -11.77 -2.98 9.49
C GLU A 42 -11.80 -3.35 8.00
N LEU A 43 -12.93 -3.85 7.48
CA LEU A 43 -13.10 -4.07 6.04
C LEU A 43 -13.11 -2.76 5.24
N ARG A 44 -13.71 -1.68 5.77
CA ARG A 44 -13.61 -0.33 5.15
C ARG A 44 -12.16 0.14 5.13
N ARG A 45 -11.44 0.01 6.24
CA ARG A 45 -10.04 0.42 6.38
C ARG A 45 -9.13 -0.38 5.44
N LEU A 46 -9.30 -1.69 5.39
CA LEU A 46 -8.58 -2.57 4.47
C LEU A 46 -8.85 -2.17 3.02
N GLY A 47 -10.12 -1.96 2.67
CA GLY A 47 -10.51 -1.55 1.31
C GLY A 47 -9.89 -0.21 0.89
N ARG A 48 -9.79 0.77 1.79
CA ARG A 48 -9.10 2.05 1.53
C ARG A 48 -7.60 1.83 1.31
N LYS A 49 -6.95 1.06 2.19
CA LYS A 49 -5.51 0.77 2.10
C LYS A 49 -5.14 0.02 0.82
N VAL A 50 -5.95 -0.94 0.40
CA VAL A 50 -5.74 -1.69 -0.86
C VAL A 50 -5.74 -0.74 -2.05
N ARG A 51 -6.74 0.16 -2.15
CA ARG A 51 -6.81 1.15 -3.23
C ARG A 51 -5.63 2.11 -3.22
N GLN A 52 -5.27 2.62 -2.05
CA GLN A 52 -4.10 3.49 -1.89
C GLN A 52 -2.81 2.80 -2.35
N LEU A 53 -2.60 1.55 -1.92
CA LEU A 53 -1.43 0.77 -2.32
C LEU A 53 -1.38 0.54 -3.84
N MET A 54 -2.52 0.19 -4.45
CA MET A 54 -2.59 -0.03 -5.89
C MET A 54 -2.36 1.27 -6.69
N LEU A 55 -2.92 2.40 -6.23
CA LEU A 55 -2.70 3.70 -6.86
C LEU A 55 -1.22 4.12 -6.75
N TRP A 56 -0.63 3.98 -5.55
CA TRP A 56 0.80 4.25 -5.33
C TRP A 56 1.68 3.38 -6.23
N ALA A 57 1.33 2.10 -6.37
CA ALA A 57 2.06 1.19 -7.23
C ALA A 57 2.04 1.59 -8.71
N LEU A 58 0.87 1.99 -9.21
CA LEU A 58 0.71 2.47 -10.58
C LEU A 58 1.51 3.75 -10.83
N ASP A 59 1.46 4.70 -9.89
CA ASP A 59 2.27 5.92 -9.94
C ASP A 59 3.78 5.60 -9.95
N TYR A 60 4.21 4.75 -9.01
CA TYR A 60 5.61 4.34 -8.89
C TYR A 60 6.10 3.64 -10.18
N GLN A 61 5.28 2.77 -10.76
CA GLN A 61 5.62 2.15 -12.05
C GLN A 61 5.67 3.19 -13.18
N GLY A 62 4.77 4.17 -13.20
CA GLY A 62 4.82 5.28 -14.16
C GLY A 62 6.14 6.06 -14.08
N ARG A 63 6.65 6.29 -12.86
CA ARG A 63 7.96 6.94 -12.63
C ARG A 63 9.13 6.08 -13.11
N ILE A 64 9.07 4.76 -12.93
CA ILE A 64 10.07 3.83 -13.50
C ILE A 64 10.04 3.88 -15.02
N ASP A 65 8.84 3.81 -15.62
CA ASP A 65 8.66 3.84 -17.08
C ASP A 65 9.20 5.16 -17.67
N ALA A 66 9.04 6.28 -16.96
CA ALA A 66 9.59 7.59 -17.34
C ALA A 66 11.12 7.68 -17.20
N ALA A 67 11.74 6.88 -16.33
CA ALA A 67 13.19 6.81 -16.15
C ALA A 67 13.90 5.96 -17.23
N ARG A 68 13.15 5.41 -18.20
CA ARG A 68 13.72 4.62 -19.30
C ARG A 68 14.67 5.49 -20.14
N PRO A 69 15.93 5.05 -20.38
CA PRO A 69 16.91 5.86 -21.09
C PRO A 69 16.52 6.13 -22.54
N ASN A 70 16.65 7.38 -22.97
CA ASN A 70 16.53 7.76 -24.37
C ASN A 70 17.83 7.42 -25.10
N LEU A 71 17.85 6.25 -25.77
CA LEU A 71 19.01 5.70 -26.48
C LEU A 71 19.55 6.59 -27.63
N ALA A 72 18.85 7.66 -27.99
CA ALA A 72 19.20 8.49 -29.14
C ALA A 72 20.31 9.52 -28.89
N ASN A 73 20.67 9.86 -27.64
CA ASN A 73 21.53 11.04 -27.40
C ASN A 73 22.40 11.04 -26.13
N ASP A 74 22.54 9.93 -25.40
CA ASP A 74 23.14 9.99 -24.04
C ASP A 74 24.49 9.27 -23.92
N VAL A 75 25.53 10.04 -23.57
CA VAL A 75 26.89 9.55 -23.27
C VAL A 75 26.89 8.61 -22.05
N ARG A 76 25.91 8.75 -21.15
CA ARG A 76 25.75 7.94 -19.94
C ARG A 76 24.69 6.84 -20.09
N ALA A 77 24.31 6.47 -21.32
CA ALA A 77 23.26 5.49 -21.57
C ALA A 77 23.50 4.15 -20.84
N ALA A 78 24.75 3.70 -20.67
CA ALA A 78 25.07 2.47 -19.97
C ALA A 78 24.73 2.53 -18.46
N GLU A 79 25.10 3.62 -17.80
CA GLU A 79 24.81 3.85 -16.37
C GLU A 79 23.31 3.98 -16.13
N TRP A 80 22.61 4.74 -16.97
CA TRP A 80 21.16 4.88 -16.90
C TRP A 80 20.42 3.56 -17.14
N ASN A 81 20.91 2.72 -18.07
CA ASN A 81 20.37 1.37 -18.26
C ASN A 81 20.57 0.51 -17.01
N SER A 82 21.72 0.61 -16.33
CA SER A 82 21.96 -0.10 -15.07
C SER A 82 20.97 0.33 -13.97
N ILE A 83 20.76 1.64 -13.80
CA ILE A 83 19.80 2.18 -12.83
C ILE A 83 18.38 1.74 -13.17
N TYR A 84 17.94 1.92 -14.42
CA TYR A 84 16.61 1.52 -14.86
C TYR A 84 16.35 0.03 -14.69
N THR A 85 17.31 -0.83 -15.05
CA THR A 85 17.18 -2.28 -14.85
C THR A 85 17.17 -2.64 -13.37
N GLY A 86 17.97 -1.98 -12.54
CA GLY A 86 17.94 -2.12 -11.08
C GLY A 86 16.56 -1.79 -10.49
N LEU A 87 16.03 -0.61 -10.82
CA LEU A 87 14.70 -0.16 -10.37
C LEU A 87 13.57 -1.07 -10.87
N THR A 88 13.65 -1.50 -12.13
CA THR A 88 12.66 -2.44 -12.69
C THR A 88 12.71 -3.76 -11.94
N LYS A 89 13.91 -4.28 -11.65
CA LYS A 89 14.06 -5.53 -10.90
C LYS A 89 13.50 -5.44 -9.48
N THR A 90 13.75 -4.34 -8.78
CA THR A 90 13.25 -4.16 -7.40
C THR A 90 11.74 -4.01 -7.36
N ALA A 91 11.13 -3.37 -8.37
CA ALA A 91 9.69 -3.15 -8.45
C ALA A 91 8.88 -4.38 -8.92
N CYS A 92 9.38 -5.12 -9.92
CA CYS A 92 8.67 -6.26 -10.50
C CYS A 92 8.35 -7.36 -9.49
N ARG A 93 9.24 -7.59 -8.50
CA ARG A 93 9.06 -8.64 -7.50
C ARG A 93 7.85 -8.38 -6.58
N PRO A 94 7.70 -7.22 -5.92
CA PRO A 94 6.49 -6.84 -5.21
C PRO A 94 5.22 -6.95 -6.05
N TRP A 95 5.21 -6.44 -7.28
CA TRP A 95 4.01 -6.49 -8.15
C TRP A 95 3.50 -7.90 -8.38
N ARG A 96 4.41 -8.84 -8.68
CA ARG A 96 4.06 -10.26 -8.83
C ARG A 96 3.51 -10.87 -7.56
N GLN A 97 4.16 -10.58 -6.43
CA GLN A 97 3.75 -11.13 -5.13
C GLN A 97 2.38 -10.61 -4.71
N TRP A 98 2.09 -9.34 -4.94
CA TRP A 98 0.83 -8.74 -4.51
C TRP A 98 -0.33 -9.02 -5.46
N ASN A 99 -0.05 -9.39 -6.71
CA ASN A 99 -1.09 -9.66 -7.72
C ASN A 99 -2.09 -10.75 -7.30
N CYS A 100 -1.66 -11.80 -6.60
CA CYS A 100 -2.53 -12.92 -6.23
C CYS A 100 -3.59 -12.57 -5.17
N GLY A 101 -3.47 -11.44 -4.46
CA GLY A 101 -4.38 -11.08 -3.37
C GLY A 101 -5.01 -9.70 -3.49
N LEU A 102 -4.37 -8.73 -4.15
CA LEU A 102 -4.87 -7.35 -4.16
C LEU A 102 -6.17 -7.19 -4.94
N LEU A 103 -6.34 -7.87 -6.07
CA LEU A 103 -7.59 -7.80 -6.84
C LEU A 103 -8.76 -8.45 -6.10
N ASP A 104 -8.50 -9.54 -5.37
CA ASP A 104 -9.52 -10.21 -4.56
C ASP A 104 -9.89 -9.37 -3.33
N ALA A 105 -8.90 -8.73 -2.70
CA ALA A 105 -9.13 -7.77 -1.62
C ALA A 105 -9.92 -6.53 -2.11
N LEU A 106 -9.62 -6.03 -3.31
CA LEU A 106 -10.34 -4.91 -3.92
C LEU A 106 -11.82 -5.27 -4.16
N LYS A 107 -12.07 -6.43 -4.78
CA LYS A 107 -13.42 -6.92 -5.08
C LYS A 107 -14.23 -7.23 -3.82
N SER A 108 -13.62 -7.91 -2.84
CA SER A 108 -14.30 -8.28 -1.59
C SER A 108 -14.63 -7.07 -0.70
N THR A 109 -13.86 -5.99 -0.81
CA THR A 109 -14.07 -4.76 -0.04
C THR A 109 -14.94 -3.71 -0.75
N LEU A 110 -15.38 -3.95 -2.00
CA LEU A 110 -16.13 -3.01 -2.83
C LEU A 110 -17.34 -2.40 -2.12
N LYS A 111 -18.16 -3.24 -1.49
CA LYS A 111 -19.39 -2.81 -0.82
C LYS A 111 -19.17 -1.95 0.43
N TYR A 112 -17.94 -1.94 0.96
CA TYR A 112 -17.60 -1.23 2.20
C TYR A 112 -17.00 0.16 1.92
N VAL A 113 -16.45 0.41 0.73
CA VAL A 113 -15.80 1.69 0.39
C VAL A 113 -16.70 2.53 -0.52
N HIS A 114 -17.23 3.62 0.02
CA HIS A 114 -18.10 4.53 -0.73
C HIS A 114 -17.32 5.37 -1.74
N GLN A 115 -17.99 5.77 -2.83
CA GLN A 115 -17.46 6.68 -3.87
C GLN A 115 -16.17 6.19 -4.56
N SER A 116 -15.92 4.88 -4.56
CA SER A 116 -14.70 4.29 -5.13
C SER A 116 -14.85 3.78 -6.57
N ALA A 117 -16.05 3.83 -7.15
CA ALA A 117 -16.36 3.14 -8.40
C ALA A 117 -15.48 3.54 -9.59
N ASP A 118 -15.14 4.82 -9.73
CA ASP A 118 -14.33 5.32 -10.84
C ASP A 118 -12.86 4.88 -10.70
N PHE A 119 -12.29 5.04 -9.50
CA PHE A 119 -10.94 4.54 -9.20
C PHE A 119 -10.87 3.02 -9.34
N ASP A 120 -11.89 2.29 -8.89
CA ASP A 120 -11.91 0.83 -8.98
C ASP A 120 -11.93 0.33 -10.41
N ARG A 121 -12.64 1.01 -11.31
CA ARG A 121 -12.60 0.69 -12.75
C ARG A 121 -11.20 0.87 -13.32
N ILE A 122 -10.53 1.96 -12.95
CA ILE A 122 -9.14 2.22 -13.36
C ILE A 122 -8.21 1.12 -12.81
N LEU A 123 -8.33 0.82 -11.51
CA LEU A 123 -7.49 -0.15 -10.83
C LEU A 123 -7.67 -1.57 -11.38
N VAL A 124 -8.90 -1.99 -11.69
CA VAL A 124 -9.20 -3.32 -12.26
C VAL A 124 -8.61 -3.50 -13.66
N VAL A 125 -8.40 -2.43 -14.41
CA VAL A 125 -7.81 -2.48 -15.76
C VAL A 125 -6.29 -2.27 -15.72
N GLN A 126 -5.83 -1.18 -15.12
CA GLN A 126 -4.43 -0.79 -15.17
C GLN A 126 -3.53 -1.71 -14.35
N TRP A 127 -4.01 -2.28 -13.24
CA TRP A 127 -3.20 -3.18 -12.42
C TRP A 127 -2.82 -4.47 -13.16
N PRO A 128 -3.76 -5.25 -13.74
CA PRO A 128 -3.40 -6.40 -14.56
C PRO A 128 -2.47 -6.04 -15.72
N GLU A 129 -2.71 -4.94 -16.42
CA GLU A 129 -1.86 -4.48 -17.53
C GLU A 129 -0.43 -4.18 -17.06
N MET A 130 -0.28 -3.48 -15.93
CA MET A 130 1.00 -3.21 -15.30
C MET A 130 1.72 -4.50 -14.91
N VAL A 131 1.03 -5.46 -14.29
CA VAL A 131 1.62 -6.75 -13.89
C VAL A 131 2.04 -7.57 -15.11
N VAL A 132 1.24 -7.61 -16.17
CA VAL A 132 1.60 -8.30 -17.43
C VAL A 132 2.83 -7.66 -18.06
N ARG A 133 2.85 -6.33 -18.19
CA ARG A 133 3.99 -5.59 -18.75
C ARG A 133 5.26 -5.85 -17.97
N THR A 134 5.21 -5.71 -16.65
CA THR A 134 6.36 -5.92 -15.77
C THR A 134 6.84 -7.38 -15.75
N ASN A 135 5.94 -8.35 -15.91
CA ASN A 135 6.32 -9.76 -16.11
C ASN A 135 7.08 -9.99 -17.42
N CYS A 136 6.66 -9.38 -18.51
CA CYS A 136 7.37 -9.45 -19.80
C CYS A 136 8.75 -8.80 -19.68
N THR A 137 8.82 -7.57 -19.14
CA THR A 137 10.09 -6.87 -18.93
C THR A 137 11.03 -7.65 -18.01
N TRP A 138 10.51 -8.30 -16.97
CA TRP A 138 11.31 -9.17 -16.11
C TRP A 138 11.87 -10.40 -16.84
N ALA A 139 11.11 -10.99 -17.77
CA ALA A 139 11.61 -12.10 -18.58
C ALA A 139 12.73 -11.68 -19.54
N ASP A 140 12.66 -10.45 -20.04
CA ASP A 140 13.67 -9.86 -20.93
C ASP A 140 14.94 -9.45 -20.18
N ILE A 141 14.81 -8.98 -18.93
CA ILE A 141 15.93 -8.66 -18.04
C ILE A 141 16.47 -9.95 -17.42
N GLN A 142 17.19 -10.75 -18.22
CA GLN A 142 18.06 -11.83 -17.72
C GLN A 142 19.11 -11.29 -16.72
N PRO A 143 19.72 -12.14 -15.86
CA PRO A 143 20.54 -11.68 -14.75
C PRO A 143 21.90 -11.16 -15.24
N VAL A 144 21.91 -9.96 -15.80
CA VAL A 144 23.12 -9.16 -15.94
C VAL A 144 23.52 -8.74 -14.52
N PRO A 145 24.73 -9.11 -14.05
CA PRO A 145 25.25 -8.68 -12.77
C PRO A 145 25.30 -7.16 -12.73
N ILE A 146 24.79 -6.58 -11.64
CA ILE A 146 24.95 -5.15 -11.38
C ILE A 146 26.41 -4.98 -10.96
N PHE A 147 27.22 -4.32 -11.80
CA PHE A 147 28.55 -3.88 -11.39
C PHE A 147 28.37 -2.73 -10.40
N TRP A 148 28.38 -3.06 -9.12
CA TRP A 148 28.77 -2.09 -8.10
C TRP A 148 30.29 -2.10 -8.09
N GLU A 149 30.90 -1.09 -8.69
CA GLU A 149 32.33 -0.87 -8.52
C GLU A 149 32.55 -0.63 -7.01
N PRO A 150 33.46 -1.37 -6.35
CA PRO A 150 33.72 -1.16 -4.94
C PRO A 150 34.21 0.27 -4.79
N ASP A 151 33.47 1.03 -3.98
CA ASP A 151 33.82 2.37 -3.52
C ASP A 151 35.31 2.35 -3.13
N SER A 152 36.15 2.99 -3.94
CA SER A 152 37.56 3.13 -3.65
C SER A 152 37.63 4.02 -2.42
N GLY A 153 37.76 3.38 -1.27
CA GLY A 153 37.62 3.99 0.04
C GLY A 153 38.45 5.26 0.18
N ASP A 154 37.73 6.37 0.23
CA ASP A 154 38.11 7.51 1.05
C ASP A 154 37.03 7.59 2.14
N GLU A 155 37.35 7.01 3.31
CA GLU A 155 36.60 7.16 4.54
C GLU A 155 36.63 8.64 4.97
N GLU A 156 35.72 9.46 4.43
CA GLU A 156 35.40 10.75 5.04
C GLU A 156 34.26 10.54 6.06
N GLU A 157 34.61 10.60 7.34
CA GLU A 157 33.68 10.62 8.48
C GLU A 157 32.65 11.75 8.28
N PHE A 158 31.42 11.39 7.90
CA PHE A 158 30.29 12.31 7.93
C PHE A 158 29.77 12.46 9.38
N PRO A 159 29.73 13.68 9.96
CA PRO A 159 29.17 13.90 11.28
C PRO A 159 27.68 13.53 11.31
N GLN A 160 27.27 12.76 12.32
CA GLN A 160 25.87 12.45 12.60
C GLN A 160 25.10 13.73 12.89
N MET A 161 24.33 14.21 11.92
CA MET A 161 23.33 15.25 12.12
C MET A 161 21.96 14.57 12.24
N GLU A 162 21.60 14.23 13.47
CA GLU A 162 20.20 14.01 13.85
C GLU A 162 19.49 15.37 13.85
N GLU A 163 18.49 15.58 12.99
CA GLU A 163 17.31 16.39 13.32
C GLU A 163 16.17 16.22 12.30
N GLU A 164 15.06 15.68 12.81
CA GLU A 164 13.66 15.95 12.49
C GLU A 164 13.28 16.51 11.09
N ILE A 165 12.90 15.61 10.18
CA ILE A 165 11.93 15.94 9.11
C ILE A 165 10.90 14.81 9.00
N GLU A 166 10.15 14.59 10.07
CA GLU A 166 8.86 13.89 10.03
C GLU A 166 7.84 14.87 10.60
N ASN A 167 7.05 15.56 9.75
CA ASN A 167 5.67 15.97 10.03
C ASN A 167 4.99 16.89 8.97
N GLU A 168 5.63 17.25 7.85
CA GLU A 168 4.98 18.16 6.88
C GLU A 168 4.52 17.54 5.55
N LEU A 169 5.02 16.38 5.12
CA LEU A 169 4.66 15.83 3.80
C LEU A 169 3.32 15.07 3.75
N ASP A 170 2.72 14.74 4.91
CA ASP A 170 1.45 14.01 4.97
C ASP A 170 0.20 14.91 4.83
N ARG A 171 0.34 16.24 4.93
CA ARG A 171 -0.82 17.15 4.97
C ARG A 171 -1.24 17.70 3.60
N ASP A 172 -0.30 17.88 2.68
CA ASP A 172 -0.55 18.66 1.46
C ASP A 172 -0.96 17.83 0.24
N PHE A 173 -0.54 16.55 0.13
CA PHE A 173 -0.94 15.72 -1.01
C PHE A 173 -2.28 15.00 -0.77
N PHE A 174 -2.54 14.55 0.46
CA PHE A 174 -3.76 13.79 0.78
C PHE A 174 -4.99 14.66 1.07
N GLY A 175 -4.82 15.95 1.39
CA GLY A 175 -5.92 16.89 1.64
C GLY A 175 -6.70 17.30 0.39
N LEU A 176 -6.12 17.14 -0.80
CA LEU A 176 -6.72 17.58 -2.06
C LEU A 176 -7.48 16.47 -2.81
N LEU A 177 -7.33 15.21 -2.42
CA LEU A 177 -7.97 14.08 -3.12
C LEU A 177 -9.23 13.55 -2.42
N ILE A 178 -9.61 14.10 -1.26
CA ILE A 178 -10.79 13.70 -0.50
C ILE A 178 -11.53 14.95 0.05
N SER A 179 -11.91 15.86 -0.84
CA SER A 179 -13.04 16.78 -0.64
C SER A 179 -14.11 16.51 -1.67
#